data_AF-A0A6J4Q2N6-F1
#
_entry.id   AF-A0A6J4Q2N6-F1
#
_cell.length_a   1.000
_cell.length_b   1.000
_cell.length_c   1.000
_cell.angle_alpha   90.00
_cell.angle_beta   90.00
_cell.angle_gamma   90.00
#
_symmetry.space_group_name_H-M   'P 1'
#
loop_
_entity.id
_entity.type
_entity.pdbx_description
1 polymer ?
#
loop_
_entity_poly.entity_id
_entity_poly.type
_entity_poly.pdbx_seq_one_letter_code
_entity_poly.pdbx_strand_id
1 'polypeptide(L)'
;MELRCPDPSANIYLCFAALLHAGLEGIEKGYELPEPMERNLYNLSVEERDKMGIQSLPADLGEAIKEAENSELLHKALGEHTYTRLLELKREEFEDYRIQVTPYELEKFLPVL
;
A
#
# COMPACT_ATOMS: atom_id res chain seq x y z
N MET A 1 -11.75 -12.25 10.71
CA MET A 1 -11.33 -11.38 9.59
C MET A 1 -10.19 -12.08 8.86
N GLU A 2 -10.22 -12.11 7.53
CA GLU A 2 -9.11 -12.57 6.69
C GLU A 2 -8.67 -11.37 5.84
N LEU A 3 -7.42 -10.92 6.01
CA LEU A 3 -6.86 -9.81 5.23
C LEU A 3 -5.97 -10.38 4.13
N ARG A 4 -6.28 -10.06 2.88
CA ARG A 4 -5.70 -10.70 1.68
C ARG A 4 -4.70 -9.82 0.92
N CYS A 5 -4.45 -8.59 1.38
CA CYS A 5 -3.50 -7.69 0.75
C CYS A 5 -2.03 -7.96 1.07
N PRO A 6 -1.61 -8.50 2.24
CA PRO A 6 -0.21 -8.77 2.48
C PRO A 6 0.29 -9.95 1.64
N ASP A 7 1.49 -9.82 1.08
CA ASP A 7 2.17 -10.87 0.34
C ASP A 7 3.42 -11.40 1.09
N PRO A 8 4.02 -12.53 0.66
CA PRO A 8 5.15 -13.15 1.36
C PRO A 8 6.45 -12.35 1.37
N SER A 9 6.57 -11.26 0.59
CA SER A 9 7.75 -10.38 0.62
C SER A 9 7.79 -9.48 1.87
N ALA A 10 6.64 -9.31 2.53
CA ALA A 10 6.54 -8.48 3.72
C ALA A 10 7.29 -9.11 4.91
N ASN A 11 7.94 -8.27 5.71
CA ASN A 11 8.42 -8.70 7.01
C ASN A 11 7.21 -9.01 7.92
N ILE A 12 7.04 -10.29 8.26
CA ILE A 12 5.87 -10.77 9.00
C ILE A 12 5.67 -10.07 10.35
N TYR A 13 6.75 -9.68 11.02
CA TYR A 13 6.69 -9.00 12.32
C TYR A 13 6.20 -7.55 12.16
N LEU A 14 6.73 -6.81 11.19
CA LEU A 14 6.31 -5.43 10.93
C LEU A 14 4.86 -5.39 10.41
N CYS A 15 4.49 -6.35 9.57
CA CYS A 15 3.13 -6.50 9.07
C CYS A 15 2.14 -6.73 10.23
N PHE A 16 2.39 -7.71 11.10
CA PHE A 16 1.51 -7.96 12.23
C PHE A 16 1.47 -6.81 13.24
N ALA A 17 2.59 -6.12 13.47
CA ALA A 17 2.60 -4.92 14.31
C ALA A 17 1.65 -3.85 13.74
N ALA A 18 1.80 -3.49 12.47
CA ALA A 18 0.94 -2.49 11.83
C ALA A 18 -0.54 -2.90 11.83
N LEU A 19 -0.86 -4.15 11.50
CA LEU A 19 -2.23 -4.65 11.46
C LEU A 19 -2.89 -4.67 12.85
N LEU A 20 -2.16 -5.09 13.88
CA LEU A 20 -2.66 -5.11 15.25
C LEU A 20 -2.96 -3.68 15.73
N HIS A 21 -2.04 -2.75 15.49
CA HIS A 21 -2.25 -1.34 15.86
C HIS A 21 -3.42 -0.71 15.11
N ALA A 22 -3.60 -1.03 13.82
CA ALA A 22 -4.76 -0.58 13.04
C ALA A 22 -6.09 -1.09 13.62
N GLY A 23 -6.14 -2.38 13.98
CA GLY A 23 -7.32 -2.98 14.61
C GLY A 23 -7.62 -2.39 15.99
N LEU A 24 -6.60 -2.23 16.84
CA LEU A 24 -6.75 -1.65 18.18
C LEU A 24 -7.22 -0.20 18.11
N GLU A 25 -6.66 0.62 17.22
CA GLU A 25 -7.08 2.01 17.08
C GLU A 25 -8.55 2.12 16.66
N GLY A 26 -9.01 1.24 15.74
CA GLY A 26 -10.41 1.18 15.36
C GLY A 26 -11.36 0.83 16.51
N ILE A 27 -10.94 -0.06 17.41
CA ILE A 27 -11.69 -0.41 18.63
C ILE A 27 -11.68 0.76 19.62
N GLU A 28 -10.52 1.35 19.89
CA GLU A 28 -10.35 2.43 20.88
C GLU A 28 -11.10 3.70 20.50
N LYS A 29 -11.10 4.05 19.20
CA LYS A 29 -11.77 5.25 18.69
C LYS A 29 -13.20 4.99 18.20
N GLY A 30 -13.66 3.74 18.20
CA GLY A 30 -15.01 3.36 17.80
C GLY A 30 -15.32 3.69 16.33
N TYR A 31 -14.42 3.36 15.41
CA TYR A 31 -14.63 3.63 13.99
C TYR A 31 -15.86 2.89 13.44
N GLU A 32 -16.70 3.61 12.70
CA GLU A 32 -17.82 3.02 11.98
C GLU A 32 -17.31 2.24 10.77
N LEU A 33 -17.75 0.99 10.64
CA LEU A 33 -17.41 0.16 9.50
C LEU A 33 -18.40 0.44 8.36
N PRO A 34 -17.92 0.56 7.12
CA PRO A 34 -18.81 0.65 5.97
C PRO A 34 -19.58 -0.66 5.79
N GLU A 35 -20.72 -0.58 5.09
CA GLU A 35 -21.48 -1.75 4.69
C GLU A 35 -20.63 -2.70 3.84
N PRO A 36 -20.79 -4.03 4.00
CA PRO A 36 -20.01 -5.00 3.28
C PRO A 36 -20.28 -4.93 1.77
N MET A 37 -19.20 -5.01 0.97
CA MET A 37 -19.30 -5.09 -0.48
C MET A 37 -19.65 -6.52 -0.91
N GLU A 38 -20.89 -6.76 -1.30
CA GLU A 38 -21.34 -8.06 -1.82
C GLU A 38 -21.13 -8.23 -3.34
N ARG A 39 -20.85 -7.13 -4.04
CA ARG A 39 -20.64 -7.14 -5.51
C ARG A 39 -19.20 -7.46 -5.85
N ASN A 40 -19.01 -8.13 -6.99
CA ASN A 40 -17.68 -8.39 -7.51
C ASN A 40 -17.04 -7.07 -8.02
N LEU A 41 -15.99 -6.61 -7.33
CA LEU A 41 -15.27 -5.38 -7.68
C LEU A 41 -14.68 -5.38 -9.09
N TYR A 42 -14.33 -6.55 -9.65
CA TYR A 42 -13.75 -6.64 -11.00
C TYR A 42 -14.72 -6.23 -12.11
N ASN A 43 -16.03 -6.25 -11.83
CA ASN A 43 -17.06 -5.89 -12.81
C ASN A 43 -17.46 -4.41 -12.76
N LEU A 44 -16.97 -3.67 -11.76
CA LEU A 44 -17.26 -2.24 -11.60
C LEU A 44 -16.31 -1.42 -12.46
N SER A 45 -16.88 -0.49 -13.23
CA SER A 45 -16.13 0.57 -13.89
C SER A 45 -15.49 1.52 -12.86
N VAL A 46 -14.48 2.28 -13.28
CA VAL A 46 -13.82 3.30 -12.43
C VAL A 46 -14.85 4.30 -11.89
N GLU A 47 -15.75 4.78 -12.75
CA GLU A 47 -16.81 5.72 -12.36
C GLU A 47 -17.77 5.16 -11.30
N GLU A 48 -18.09 3.87 -11.37
CA GLU A 48 -18.93 3.22 -10.37
C GLU A 48 -18.20 3.07 -9.03
N ARG A 49 -16.92 2.74 -9.05
CA ARG A 49 -16.09 2.66 -7.84
C ARG A 49 -16.00 4.01 -7.13
N ASP A 50 -15.78 5.08 -7.91
CA ASP A 50 -15.70 6.44 -7.39
C ASP A 50 -17.03 6.89 -6.77
N LYS A 51 -18.16 6.62 -7.44
CA LYS A 51 -19.51 6.92 -6.91
C LYS A 51 -19.82 6.17 -5.62
N MET A 52 -19.24 4.99 -5.44
CA MET A 52 -19.39 4.17 -4.23
C MET A 52 -18.36 4.51 -3.15
N GLY A 53 -17.46 5.46 -3.39
CA GLY A 53 -16.40 5.84 -2.44
C GLY A 53 -15.34 4.74 -2.24
N ILE A 54 -15.20 3.81 -3.20
CA ILE A 54 -14.23 2.72 -3.10
C ILE A 54 -12.85 3.26 -3.48
N GLN A 55 -11.99 3.42 -2.49
CA GLN A 55 -10.60 3.81 -2.71
C GLN A 55 -9.77 2.61 -3.14
N SER A 56 -8.88 2.84 -4.11
CA SER A 56 -7.89 1.84 -4.52
C SER A 56 -6.67 1.91 -3.60
N LEU A 57 -6.01 0.77 -3.41
CA LEU A 57 -4.70 0.73 -2.77
C LEU A 57 -3.67 1.47 -3.65
N PRO A 58 -2.53 1.91 -3.06
CA PRO A 58 -1.43 2.49 -3.82
C PRO A 58 -1.04 1.64 -5.03
N ALA A 59 -0.83 2.28 -6.17
CA ALA A 59 -0.56 1.60 -7.44
C ALA A 59 0.88 1.07 -7.51
N ASP A 60 1.80 1.70 -6.79
CA ASP A 60 3.20 1.33 -6.73
C ASP A 60 3.81 1.57 -5.34
N LEU A 61 5.07 1.14 -5.17
CA LEU A 61 5.81 1.31 -3.93
C LEU A 61 6.02 2.79 -3.58
N GLY A 62 6.17 3.68 -4.56
CA GLY A 62 6.35 5.11 -4.34
C GLY A 62 5.12 5.77 -3.75
N GLU A 63 3.93 5.44 -4.24
CA GLU A 63 2.66 5.87 -3.65
C GLU A 63 2.47 5.29 -2.24
N ALA A 64 2.81 4.01 -2.04
CA ALA A 64 2.71 3.38 -0.72
C ALA A 64 3.64 4.03 0.32
N ILE A 65 4.86 4.43 -0.08
CA ILE A 65 5.80 5.18 0.76
C ILE A 65 5.22 6.53 1.16
N LYS A 66 4.61 7.28 0.21
CA LYS A 66 3.99 8.57 0.51
C LYS A 66 2.81 8.44 1.48
N GLU A 67 1.98 7.40 1.33
CA GLU A 67 0.89 7.16 2.27
C GLU A 67 1.43 6.78 3.65
N ALA A 68 2.47 5.94 3.69
CA ALA A 68 3.15 5.56 4.92
C ALA A 68 3.78 6.77 5.64
N GLU A 69 4.39 7.71 4.91
CA GLU A 69 4.99 8.95 5.43
C GLU A 69 3.99 9.84 6.17
N ASN A 70 2.73 9.85 5.72
CA ASN A 70 1.66 10.64 6.30
C ASN A 70 0.88 9.88 7.39
N SER A 71 1.24 8.62 7.67
CA SER A 71 0.50 7.77 8.60
C SER A 71 1.02 7.89 10.03
N GLU A 72 0.31 8.66 10.86
CA GLU A 72 0.58 8.71 12.30
C GLU A 72 0.47 7.33 12.98
N LEU A 73 -0.46 6.50 12.50
CA LEU A 73 -0.68 5.16 13.02
C LEU A 73 0.55 4.27 12.79
N LEU A 74 1.08 4.29 11.57
CA LEU A 74 2.24 3.49 11.22
C LEU A 74 3.49 3.95 11.99
N HIS A 75 3.67 5.27 12.14
CA HIS A 75 4.73 5.85 12.96
C HIS A 75 4.64 5.36 14.42
N LYS A 76 3.46 5.36 15.02
CA LYS A 76 3.23 4.85 16.38
C LYS A 76 3.46 3.34 16.47
N ALA A 77 3.02 2.57 15.48
CA ALA A 77 3.11 1.11 15.49
C ALA A 77 4.54 0.59 15.39
N LEU A 78 5.38 1.24 14.58
CA LEU A 78 6.75 0.79 14.34
C LEU A 78 7.78 1.48 15.26
N GLY A 79 7.42 2.64 15.81
CA GLY A 79 8.33 3.51 16.55
C GLY A 79 9.28 4.28 15.62
N GLU A 80 9.78 5.41 16.11
CA GLU A 80 10.56 6.39 15.33
C GLU A 80 11.72 5.76 14.55
N HIS A 81 12.53 4.92 15.22
CA HIS A 81 13.71 4.32 14.61
C HIS A 81 13.37 3.38 13.45
N THR A 82 12.47 2.42 13.68
CA THR A 82 12.09 1.43 12.67
C THR A 82 11.33 2.08 11.52
N TYR A 83 10.40 2.99 11.82
CA TYR A 83 9.63 3.73 10.83
C TYR A 83 10.53 4.51 9.88
N THR A 84 11.43 5.33 10.44
CA THR A 84 12.33 6.17 9.63
C THR A 84 13.22 5.30 8.75
N ARG A 85 13.81 4.24 9.33
CA ARG A 85 14.71 3.37 8.58
C ARG A 85 14.00 2.59 7.49
N LEU A 86 12.77 2.14 7.75
CA LEU A 86 11.96 1.44 6.75
C LEU A 86 11.68 2.33 5.54
N LEU A 87 11.25 3.58 5.77
CA LEU A 87 10.95 4.53 4.70
C LEU A 87 12.20 4.89 3.89
N GLU A 88 13.34 5.10 4.55
CA GLU A 88 14.62 5.34 3.87
C GLU A 88 14.99 4.20 2.92
N LEU A 89 14.98 2.96 3.43
CA LEU A 89 15.34 1.77 2.66
C LEU A 89 14.39 1.56 1.48
N LYS A 90 13.09 1.73 1.70
CA LYS A 90 12.09 1.55 0.65
C LYS A 90 12.14 2.64 -0.41
N ARG A 91 12.52 3.86 -0.03
CA ARG A 91 12.75 4.94 -0.99
C ARG A 91 13.96 4.63 -1.88
N GLU A 92 15.07 4.19 -1.30
CA GLU A 92 16.25 3.76 -2.06
C GLU A 92 15.90 2.62 -3.03
N GLU A 93 15.19 1.59 -2.56
CA GLU A 93 14.70 0.47 -3.40
C GLU A 93 13.84 0.95 -4.58
N PHE A 94 12.93 1.90 -4.35
CA PHE A 94 12.07 2.44 -5.40
C PHE A 94 12.84 3.30 -6.41
N GLU A 95 13.78 4.12 -5.96
CA GLU A 95 14.65 4.92 -6.83
C GLU A 95 15.51 4.01 -7.72
N ASP A 96 16.12 2.98 -7.12
CA ASP A 96 16.95 1.99 -7.82
C ASP A 96 16.16 1.24 -8.90
N TYR A 97 14.87 0.96 -8.66
CA TYR A 97 14.00 0.36 -9.67
C TYR A 97 13.65 1.36 -10.78
N ARG A 98 13.30 2.60 -10.42
CA ARG A 98 12.77 3.60 -11.37
C ARG A 98 13.81 4.07 -12.41
N ILE A 99 15.09 4.02 -12.08
CA ILE A 99 16.17 4.43 -13.01
C ILE A 99 16.59 3.34 -14.00
N GLN A 100 16.01 2.13 -13.90
CA GLN A 100 16.34 1.02 -14.79
C GLN A 100 15.69 1.20 -16.16
N VAL A 101 16.40 0.79 -17.21
CA VAL A 101 15.80 0.56 -18.52
C VAL A 101 15.39 -0.90 -18.60
N THR A 102 14.09 -1.15 -18.63
CA THR A 102 13.53 -2.50 -18.57
C THR A 102 13.58 -3.19 -19.95
N PRO A 103 13.62 -4.54 -19.99
CA PRO A 103 13.49 -5.27 -21.25
C PRO A 103 12.24 -4.90 -22.05
N TYR A 104 11.12 -4.61 -21.37
CA TYR A 104 9.88 -4.16 -22.01
C TYR A 104 10.08 -2.86 -22.81
N GLU A 105 10.79 -1.89 -22.24
CA GLU A 105 11.07 -0.62 -22.90
C GLU A 105 12.02 -0.82 -24.10
N LEU A 106 13.04 -1.66 -23.95
CA LEU A 106 13.95 -2.00 -25.05
C LEU A 106 13.18 -2.66 -26.19
N GLU A 107 12.38 -3.68 -25.93
CA GLU A 107 11.61 -4.40 -26.96
C GLU A 107 10.59 -3.51 -27.66
N LYS A 108 9.96 -2.57 -26.94
CA LYS A 108 8.90 -1.72 -27.49
C LYS A 108 9.41 -0.50 -28.24
N PHE A 109 10.48 0.13 -27.76
CA PHE A 109 10.93 1.43 -28.28
C PHE A 109 12.20 1.36 -29.12
N LEU A 110 13.10 0.38 -28.89
CA LEU A 110 14.35 0.25 -29.66
C LEU A 110 14.13 -0.12 -31.13
N PRO A 111 13.19 -1.03 -31.51
CA PRO A 111 12.98 -1.38 -32.93
C PRO A 111 12.29 -0.27 -33.76
N VAL A 112 11.79 0.78 -33.11
CA VAL A 112 11.07 1.90 -33.74
C VAL A 112 12.03 3.05 -34.09
N LEU A 113 13.31 2.94 -33.67
CA LEU A 113 14.43 3.83 -34.01
C LEU A 113 15.20 3.29 -35.22
#